data_AF-A0A7J7KF07-F1
#
_entry.id   AF-A0A7J7KF07-F1
#
_cell.length_a   1.000
_cell.length_b   1.000
_cell.length_c   1.000
_cell.angle_alpha   90.00
_cell.angle_beta   90.00
_cell.angle_gamma   90.00
#
_symmetry.space_group_name_H-M   'P 1'
#
loop_
_entity.id
_entity.type
_entity.pdbx_description
1 polymer ?
#
loop_
_entity_poly.entity_id
_entity_poly.type
_entity_poly.pdbx_seq_one_letter_code
_entity_poly.pdbx_strand_id
1 'polypeptide(L)'
;MADLQLETVVDNFLKQMNSNSSIDHAFTGFMSFTEEEETSKANREQEAIAQLFSKFSEANVAAACKLFAEHIYREENSLKAQSLLNYLEHLVTSNKISSKPLCEALLNSPNLNYSNRDTWCSVFQLVRRIVGGVDYKGCRDIFRAILYKCRTIPCQDSLTPQILSIIELPQHEDKQTLHWAFGKILAEFTQSFRPTVQIVTIPSLPQLRPVIGHSNINAYAWRLDLRNLRYPNNAPLPFDRDKSSTKLVRHIFTHAYSVDFMTGILIYNRKSQEDTKSRYSELEDQLCEHVIHLTQSQSKLASCSAVMPNIRWHNITSHIIFFVLWNMVHLPHMLMQLFKKLDSQTVPSGCSRDHLIWMILQCLFGVAKPVDAYSYITFIRIYDQLYPETTPLPVPDFSSAHSVISCAVTCMWAHLQKKTVQLAENKAKIRPMPSILRSQLTFLNGALLQYTQGQKTPGPVICDFQLATLCNAFSSNEKAMPALLNYLTDSMMNVNMQTKLPHGVACYLNTEPMSVEMLDCLSVHTKMLLIKQLFGKMEAQVQKQSQVALSPALIETFSRALVYTEIEQTFGIKTFVSNILPSIVSSKCLPVIHTLLEVAIYRLIHMQPHYRMKILSCLLDELVNFNHNHMYIR
;
A
#
# COMPACT_ATOMS: atom_id res chain seq x y z
N MET A 1 12.25 -54.54 -8.25
CA MET A 1 13.14 -54.85 -7.11
C MET A 1 12.79 -53.86 -6.02
N ALA A 2 12.58 -54.32 -4.78
CA ALA A 2 12.39 -53.41 -3.65
C ALA A 2 13.71 -52.68 -3.38
N ASP A 3 13.67 -51.41 -2.93
CA ASP A 3 14.85 -50.54 -2.77
C ASP A 3 16.01 -51.20 -2.00
N LEU A 4 15.70 -51.99 -0.97
CA LEU A 4 16.69 -52.74 -0.16
C LEU A 4 17.46 -53.81 -0.95
N GLN A 5 16.82 -54.42 -1.96
CA GLN A 5 17.47 -55.41 -2.83
C GLN A 5 18.38 -54.73 -3.85
N LEU A 6 18.05 -53.52 -4.30
CA LEU A 6 18.86 -52.76 -5.24
C LEU A 6 20.18 -52.30 -4.59
N GLU A 7 20.10 -51.76 -3.37
CA GLU A 7 21.26 -51.34 -2.57
C GLU A 7 22.22 -52.50 -2.33
N THR A 8 21.71 -53.65 -1.90
CA THR A 8 22.51 -54.85 -1.65
C THR A 8 23.22 -55.35 -2.93
N VAL A 9 22.55 -55.28 -4.09
CA VAL A 9 23.12 -55.72 -5.38
C VAL A 9 24.22 -54.76 -5.85
N VAL A 10 24.01 -53.45 -5.73
CA VAL A 10 24.99 -52.42 -6.10
C VAL A 10 26.21 -52.48 -5.18
N ASP A 11 26.01 -52.59 -3.86
CA ASP A 11 27.09 -52.67 -2.88
C ASP A 11 27.96 -53.92 -3.04
N ASN A 12 27.34 -55.09 -3.28
CA ASN A 12 28.08 -56.33 -3.48
C ASN A 12 28.92 -56.27 -4.77
N PHE A 13 28.37 -55.68 -5.83
CA PHE A 13 29.08 -55.49 -7.08
C PHE A 13 30.27 -54.52 -6.93
N LEU A 14 30.08 -53.39 -6.23
CA LEU A 14 31.14 -52.43 -5.94
C LEU A 14 32.25 -53.02 -5.06
N LYS A 15 31.90 -53.82 -4.04
CA LYS A 15 32.89 -54.55 -3.21
C LYS A 15 33.70 -55.57 -4.03
N GLN A 16 33.07 -56.25 -4.99
CA GLN A 16 33.75 -57.20 -5.87
C GLN A 16 34.74 -56.51 -6.81
N MET A 17 34.38 -55.34 -7.36
CA MET A 17 35.32 -54.54 -8.17
C MET A 17 36.46 -53.94 -7.32
N ASN A 18 36.16 -53.48 -6.11
CA ASN A 18 37.14 -52.89 -5.21
C ASN A 18 38.16 -53.89 -4.66
N SER A 19 37.75 -55.14 -4.41
CA SER A 19 38.66 -56.20 -3.96
C SER A 19 39.63 -56.60 -5.07
N ASN A 20 39.14 -56.79 -6.30
CA ASN A 20 39.97 -57.10 -7.45
C ASN A 20 41.01 -55.99 -7.72
N SER A 21 40.59 -54.73 -7.77
CA SER A 21 41.50 -53.59 -7.99
C SER A 21 42.55 -53.40 -6.88
N SER A 22 42.22 -53.73 -5.63
CA SER A 22 43.15 -53.60 -4.50
C SER A 22 44.22 -54.69 -4.49
N ILE A 23 43.87 -55.91 -4.91
CA ILE A 23 44.81 -57.02 -5.08
C ILE A 23 45.80 -56.69 -6.20
N ASP A 24 45.31 -56.18 -7.33
CA ASP A 24 46.18 -55.84 -8.46
C ASP A 24 47.15 -54.72 -8.13
N HIS A 25 46.70 -53.66 -7.44
CA HIS A 25 47.60 -52.61 -6.96
C HIS A 25 48.64 -53.12 -5.96
N ALA A 26 48.30 -54.07 -5.08
CA ALA A 26 49.24 -54.63 -4.11
C ALA A 26 50.33 -55.50 -4.77
N PHE A 27 50.05 -56.08 -5.95
CA PHE A 27 50.95 -56.98 -6.68
C PHE A 27 51.44 -56.40 -8.02
N THR A 28 51.33 -55.08 -8.23
CA THR A 28 51.80 -54.39 -9.46
C THR A 28 53.28 -54.62 -9.78
N GLY A 29 54.11 -54.92 -8.79
CA GLY A 29 55.52 -55.31 -9.00
C GLY A 29 55.74 -56.77 -9.44
N PHE A 30 54.73 -57.63 -9.30
CA PHE A 30 54.76 -59.06 -9.66
C PHE A 30 53.92 -59.38 -10.90
N MET A 31 52.96 -58.52 -11.25
CA MET A 31 52.16 -58.62 -12.47
C MET A 31 52.59 -57.53 -13.44
N SER A 32 53.43 -57.87 -14.43
CA SER A 32 53.79 -56.98 -15.52
C SER A 32 52.63 -56.92 -16.53
N PHE A 33 51.69 -56.00 -16.32
CA PHE A 33 50.65 -55.75 -17.32
C PHE A 33 51.26 -54.99 -18.50
N THR A 34 50.99 -55.44 -19.72
CA THR A 34 51.20 -54.64 -20.94
C THR A 34 50.08 -53.60 -21.06
N GLU A 35 50.32 -52.44 -21.71
CA GLU A 35 49.29 -51.40 -21.92
C GLU A 35 48.00 -51.96 -22.58
N GLU A 36 48.13 -53.01 -23.40
CA GLU A 36 47.00 -53.74 -24.00
C GLU A 36 46.17 -54.55 -22.99
N GLU A 37 46.78 -55.08 -21.92
CA GLU A 37 46.07 -55.84 -20.88
C GLU A 37 45.33 -54.92 -19.92
N GLU A 38 45.88 -53.75 -19.60
CA GLU A 38 45.21 -52.75 -18.77
C GLU A 38 43.96 -52.17 -19.46
N THR A 39 44.07 -51.87 -20.75
CA THR A 39 42.94 -51.40 -21.56
C THR A 39 41.88 -52.49 -21.74
N SER A 40 42.29 -53.74 -21.97
CA SER A 40 41.38 -54.88 -22.04
C SER A 40 40.63 -55.13 -20.73
N LYS A 41 41.28 -54.91 -19.58
CA LYS A 41 40.66 -55.04 -18.26
C LYS A 41 39.66 -53.91 -17.97
N ALA A 42 40.02 -52.67 -18.27
CA ALA A 42 39.11 -51.54 -18.14
C ALA A 42 37.84 -51.73 -19.00
N ASN A 43 37.98 -52.29 -20.21
CA ASN A 43 36.85 -52.62 -21.07
C ASN A 43 35.94 -53.71 -20.47
N ARG A 44 36.52 -54.75 -19.84
CA ARG A 44 35.72 -55.80 -19.14
C ARG A 44 34.93 -55.23 -17.97
N GLU A 45 35.53 -54.33 -17.18
CA GLU A 45 34.85 -53.68 -16.06
C GLU A 45 33.75 -52.73 -16.55
N GLN A 46 33.99 -51.97 -17.62
CA GLN A 46 32.99 -51.13 -18.28
C GLN A 46 31.81 -51.94 -18.83
N GLU A 47 32.06 -53.08 -19.47
CA GLU A 47 31.03 -53.99 -19.97
C GLU A 47 30.23 -54.62 -18.82
N ALA A 48 30.87 -55.02 -17.73
CA ALA A 48 30.21 -55.56 -16.55
C ALA A 48 29.23 -54.55 -15.92
N ILE A 49 29.66 -53.28 -15.81
CA ILE A 49 28.81 -52.18 -15.33
C ILE A 49 27.66 -51.91 -16.33
N ALA A 50 27.94 -51.92 -17.64
CA ALA A 50 26.89 -51.74 -18.66
C ALA A 50 25.83 -52.85 -18.64
N GLN A 51 26.26 -54.10 -18.40
CA GLN A 51 25.35 -55.23 -18.22
C GLN A 51 24.52 -55.12 -16.94
N LEU A 52 25.10 -54.61 -15.84
CA LEU A 52 24.36 -54.33 -14.60
C LEU A 52 23.24 -53.30 -14.83
N PHE A 53 23.57 -52.16 -15.46
CA PHE A 53 22.60 -51.10 -15.71
C PHE A 53 21.52 -51.49 -16.72
N SER A 54 21.81 -52.39 -17.67
CA SER A 54 20.82 -52.94 -18.60
C SER A 54 19.70 -53.74 -17.92
N LYS A 55 19.93 -54.21 -16.69
CA LYS A 55 18.94 -54.98 -15.91
C LYS A 55 18.02 -54.09 -15.07
N PHE A 56 18.28 -52.78 -15.00
CA PHE A 56 17.49 -51.84 -14.22
C PHE A 56 16.37 -51.20 -15.03
N SER A 57 15.21 -50.98 -14.41
CA SER A 57 14.14 -50.15 -14.95
C SER A 57 14.49 -48.66 -14.80
N GLU A 58 13.83 -47.77 -15.56
CA GLU A 58 14.13 -46.32 -15.54
C GLU A 58 14.12 -45.69 -14.13
N ALA A 59 13.18 -46.07 -13.26
CA ALA A 59 13.13 -45.61 -11.88
C ALA A 59 14.31 -46.12 -11.02
N ASN A 60 14.73 -47.37 -11.26
CA ASN A 60 15.85 -47.99 -10.55
C ASN A 60 17.20 -47.47 -11.05
N VAL A 61 17.29 -46.97 -12.29
CA VAL A 61 18.50 -46.34 -12.82
C VAL A 61 18.83 -45.06 -12.05
N ALA A 62 17.83 -44.21 -11.76
CA ALA A 62 18.06 -42.99 -10.98
C ALA A 62 18.48 -43.30 -9.52
N ALA A 63 17.84 -44.29 -8.88
CA ALA A 63 18.21 -44.76 -7.55
C ALA A 63 19.62 -45.38 -7.53
N ALA A 64 19.96 -46.20 -8.53
CA ALA A 64 21.30 -46.75 -8.69
C ALA A 64 22.34 -45.65 -8.87
N CYS A 65 22.11 -44.66 -9.74
CA CYS A 65 23.02 -43.51 -9.90
C CYS A 65 23.28 -42.78 -8.57
N LYS A 66 22.27 -42.66 -7.69
CA LYS A 66 22.42 -42.07 -6.36
C LYS A 66 23.31 -42.92 -5.45
N LEU A 67 23.10 -44.23 -5.42
CA LEU A 67 23.93 -45.16 -4.64
C LEU A 67 25.39 -45.17 -5.11
N PHE A 68 25.61 -45.19 -6.43
CA PHE A 68 26.95 -45.06 -7.02
C PHE A 68 27.61 -43.71 -6.64
N ALA A 69 26.84 -42.61 -6.69
CA ALA A 69 27.34 -41.31 -6.26
C ALA A 69 27.72 -41.30 -4.76
N GLU A 70 26.87 -41.85 -3.89
CA GLU A 70 27.15 -41.97 -2.44
C GLU A 70 28.41 -42.80 -2.16
N HIS A 71 28.61 -43.89 -2.89
CA HIS A 71 29.81 -44.72 -2.79
C HIS A 71 31.07 -43.97 -3.24
N ILE A 72 31.01 -43.25 -4.38
CA ILE A 72 32.13 -42.42 -4.87
C ILE A 72 32.55 -41.38 -3.83
N TYR A 73 31.61 -40.79 -3.09
CA TYR A 73 31.92 -39.81 -2.06
C TYR A 73 32.43 -40.42 -0.74
N ARG A 74 32.23 -41.73 -0.52
CA ARG A 74 32.74 -42.46 0.66
C ARG A 74 34.17 -42.99 0.44
N GLU A 75 34.60 -43.16 -0.81
CA GLU A 75 35.94 -43.64 -1.15
C GLU A 75 37.03 -42.62 -0.76
N GLU A 76 38.01 -43.06 0.05
CA GLU A 76 39.15 -42.24 0.47
C GLU A 76 40.23 -42.14 -0.63
N ASN A 77 40.25 -43.06 -1.59
CA ASN A 77 41.23 -43.12 -2.66
C ASN A 77 40.74 -42.35 -3.91
N SER A 78 41.42 -41.24 -4.24
CA SER A 78 41.06 -40.36 -5.36
C SER A 78 41.14 -41.04 -6.73
N LEU A 79 42.08 -41.97 -6.93
CA LEU A 79 42.22 -42.72 -8.20
C LEU A 79 41.05 -43.68 -8.41
N LYS A 80 40.57 -44.34 -7.34
CA LYS A 80 39.40 -45.22 -7.42
C LYS A 80 38.11 -44.46 -7.70
N ALA A 81 37.93 -43.32 -7.02
CA ALA A 81 36.81 -42.42 -7.29
C ALA A 81 36.82 -41.92 -8.76
N GLN A 82 38.00 -41.60 -9.30
CA GLN A 82 38.16 -41.19 -10.69
C GLN A 82 37.86 -42.33 -11.69
N SER A 83 38.31 -43.55 -11.43
CA SER A 83 37.98 -44.72 -12.26
C SER A 83 36.48 -44.99 -12.29
N LEU A 84 35.80 -44.93 -11.14
CA LEU A 84 34.34 -45.08 -11.06
C LEU A 84 33.61 -43.98 -11.83
N LEU A 85 34.07 -42.72 -11.76
CA LEU A 85 33.52 -41.62 -12.55
C LEU A 85 33.72 -41.83 -14.06
N ASN A 86 34.88 -42.34 -14.49
CA ASN A 86 35.14 -42.67 -15.90
C ASN A 86 34.25 -43.83 -16.38
N TYR A 87 33.95 -44.81 -15.54
CA TYR A 87 33.01 -45.88 -15.88
C TYR A 87 31.58 -45.34 -16.03
N LEU A 88 31.14 -44.44 -15.14
CA LEU A 88 29.84 -43.78 -15.28
C LEU A 88 29.76 -42.89 -16.54
N GLU A 89 30.87 -42.29 -16.95
CA GLU A 89 30.96 -41.57 -18.22
C GLU A 89 30.71 -42.50 -19.42
N HIS A 90 31.40 -43.65 -19.44
CA HIS A 90 31.27 -44.62 -20.52
C HIS A 90 29.82 -45.13 -20.68
N LEU A 91 29.06 -45.24 -19.59
CA LEU A 91 27.64 -45.62 -19.63
C LEU A 91 26.76 -44.56 -20.30
N VAL A 92 27.11 -43.29 -20.14
CA VAL A 92 26.40 -42.18 -20.80
C VAL A 92 26.79 -42.11 -22.28
N THR A 93 28.08 -42.22 -22.61
CA THR A 93 28.55 -42.17 -24.00
C THR A 93 28.07 -43.36 -24.83
N SER A 94 27.91 -44.53 -24.21
CA SER A 94 27.33 -45.73 -24.84
C SER A 94 25.79 -45.75 -24.87
N ASN A 95 25.14 -44.63 -24.50
CA ASN A 95 23.66 -44.47 -24.45
C ASN A 95 22.94 -45.51 -23.57
N LYS A 96 23.60 -46.06 -22.55
CA LYS A 96 22.98 -46.99 -21.58
C LYS A 96 22.24 -46.26 -20.46
N ILE A 97 22.64 -45.03 -20.15
CA ILE A 97 22.03 -44.16 -19.13
C ILE A 97 21.85 -42.75 -19.70
N SER A 98 20.75 -42.09 -19.36
CA SER A 98 20.59 -40.66 -19.66
C SER A 98 21.49 -39.80 -18.77
N SER A 99 22.12 -38.77 -19.32
CA SER A 99 23.03 -37.88 -18.58
C SER A 99 22.36 -37.11 -17.44
N LYS A 100 21.05 -36.85 -17.54
CA LYS A 100 20.28 -36.06 -16.55
C LYS A 100 20.21 -36.69 -15.15
N PRO A 101 19.70 -37.92 -14.95
CA PRO A 101 19.63 -38.54 -13.63
C PRO A 101 21.02 -38.71 -12.99
N LEU A 102 22.06 -38.94 -13.79
CA LEU A 102 23.44 -39.00 -13.29
C LEU A 102 23.93 -37.64 -12.78
N CYS A 103 23.72 -36.56 -13.53
CA CYS A 103 24.07 -35.20 -13.10
C CYS A 103 23.32 -34.79 -11.83
N GLU A 104 22.02 -35.08 -11.75
CA GLU A 104 21.20 -34.79 -10.57
C GLU A 104 21.65 -35.59 -9.35
N ALA A 105 21.96 -36.88 -9.51
CA ALA A 105 22.46 -37.73 -8.43
C ALA A 105 23.82 -37.25 -7.88
N LEU A 106 24.75 -36.87 -8.77
CA LEU A 106 26.06 -36.36 -8.37
C LEU A 106 25.96 -34.99 -7.68
N LEU A 107 25.22 -34.03 -8.27
CA LEU A 107 25.17 -32.65 -7.79
C LEU A 107 24.28 -32.45 -6.57
N ASN A 108 23.19 -33.21 -6.42
CA ASN A 108 22.28 -33.08 -5.28
C ASN A 108 22.74 -33.88 -4.05
N SER A 109 23.80 -34.69 -4.17
CA SER A 109 24.33 -35.43 -3.04
C SER A 109 24.83 -34.49 -1.94
N PRO A 110 24.48 -34.72 -0.66
CA PRO A 110 24.97 -33.92 0.46
C PRO A 110 26.48 -34.08 0.68
N ASN A 111 27.06 -35.20 0.23
CA ASN A 111 28.47 -35.55 0.46
C ASN A 111 29.44 -34.86 -0.53
N LEU A 112 28.92 -34.21 -1.58
CA LEU A 112 29.74 -33.38 -2.48
C LEU A 112 30.14 -32.08 -1.75
N ASN A 113 31.38 -32.04 -1.27
CA ASN A 113 31.97 -30.94 -0.50
C ASN A 113 33.28 -30.44 -1.16
N TYR A 114 33.51 -29.13 -1.12
CA TYR A 114 34.73 -28.47 -1.61
C TYR A 114 36.00 -28.85 -0.85
N SER A 115 35.87 -29.42 0.35
CA SER A 115 37.01 -29.85 1.17
C SER A 115 37.80 -31.00 0.51
N ASN A 116 37.13 -31.87 -0.25
CA ASN A 116 37.78 -32.89 -1.07
C ASN A 116 37.98 -32.35 -2.49
N ARG A 117 39.13 -31.71 -2.72
CA ARG A 117 39.44 -31.00 -3.97
C ARG A 117 39.40 -31.93 -5.19
N ASP A 118 39.96 -33.13 -5.07
CA ASP A 118 40.11 -34.05 -6.20
C ASP A 118 38.75 -34.58 -6.66
N THR A 119 37.95 -35.12 -5.74
CA THR A 119 36.60 -35.61 -6.05
C THR A 119 35.69 -34.48 -6.53
N TRP A 120 35.79 -33.27 -5.93
CA TRP A 120 35.06 -32.10 -6.40
C TRP A 120 35.40 -31.78 -7.87
N CYS A 121 36.68 -31.63 -8.20
CA CYS A 121 37.12 -31.35 -9.56
C CYS A 121 36.71 -32.46 -10.55
N SER A 122 36.88 -33.73 -10.21
CA SER A 122 36.53 -34.86 -11.07
C SER A 122 35.03 -34.92 -11.36
N VAL A 123 34.17 -34.64 -10.38
CA VAL A 123 32.71 -34.59 -10.58
C VAL A 123 32.31 -33.46 -11.52
N PHE A 124 32.84 -32.25 -11.33
CA PHE A 124 32.52 -31.12 -12.23
C PHE A 124 33.08 -31.32 -13.65
N GLN A 125 34.24 -31.99 -13.79
CA GLN A 125 34.78 -32.39 -15.09
C GLN A 125 33.87 -33.41 -15.79
N LEU A 126 33.40 -34.44 -15.07
CA LEU A 126 32.45 -35.41 -15.60
C LEU A 126 31.16 -34.71 -16.07
N VAL A 127 30.56 -33.88 -15.21
CA VAL A 127 29.36 -33.10 -15.54
C VAL A 127 29.58 -32.26 -16.79
N ARG A 128 30.75 -31.61 -16.94
CA ARG A 128 31.08 -30.82 -18.14
C ARG A 128 31.10 -31.67 -19.42
N ARG A 129 31.54 -32.94 -19.35
CA ARG A 129 31.59 -33.85 -20.51
C ARG A 129 30.20 -34.36 -20.89
N ILE A 130 29.35 -34.68 -19.91
CA ILE A 130 28.05 -35.33 -20.16
C ILE A 130 26.85 -34.38 -20.29
N VAL A 131 26.96 -33.12 -19.85
CA VAL A 131 25.84 -32.17 -19.81
C VAL A 131 25.25 -31.87 -21.19
N GLY A 132 26.02 -32.04 -22.27
CA GLY A 132 25.56 -31.85 -23.65
C GLY A 132 24.40 -32.77 -24.07
N GLY A 133 24.22 -33.92 -23.39
CA GLY A 133 23.11 -34.85 -23.62
C GLY A 133 21.82 -34.52 -22.86
N VAL A 134 21.77 -33.42 -22.10
CA VAL A 134 20.61 -33.04 -21.28
C VAL A 134 19.72 -32.03 -22.03
N ASP A 135 18.40 -32.14 -21.86
CA ASP A 135 17.44 -31.19 -22.42
C ASP A 135 17.57 -29.78 -21.81
N TYR A 136 17.06 -28.74 -22.49
CA TYR A 136 17.25 -27.36 -22.03
C TYR A 136 16.67 -27.09 -20.63
N LYS A 137 15.55 -27.76 -20.25
CA LYS A 137 14.97 -27.61 -18.90
C LYS A 137 15.88 -28.28 -17.87
N GLY A 138 16.39 -29.48 -18.15
CA GLY A 138 17.36 -30.15 -17.29
C GLY A 138 18.66 -29.37 -17.13
N CYS A 139 19.19 -28.78 -18.20
CA CYS A 139 20.37 -27.91 -18.15
C CYS A 139 20.17 -26.70 -17.21
N ARG A 140 18.98 -26.08 -17.22
CA ARG A 140 18.64 -24.97 -16.30
C ARG A 140 18.66 -25.42 -14.84
N ASP A 141 18.09 -26.59 -14.56
CA ASP A 141 17.98 -27.11 -13.20
C ASP A 141 19.35 -27.57 -12.68
N ILE A 142 20.17 -28.22 -13.53
CA ILE A 142 21.58 -28.52 -13.27
C ILE A 142 22.37 -27.24 -13.01
N PHE A 143 22.22 -26.20 -13.84
CA PHE A 143 22.91 -24.93 -13.65
C PHE A 143 22.54 -24.28 -12.31
N ARG A 144 21.27 -24.34 -11.89
CA ARG A 144 20.84 -23.89 -10.56
C ARG A 144 21.51 -24.68 -9.44
N ALA A 145 21.60 -26.01 -9.57
CA ALA A 145 22.25 -26.87 -8.57
C ALA A 145 23.76 -26.57 -8.46
N ILE A 146 24.44 -26.37 -9.60
CA ILE A 146 25.85 -25.94 -9.64
C ILE A 146 26.03 -24.61 -8.90
N LEU A 147 25.22 -23.59 -9.20
CA LEU A 147 25.30 -22.30 -8.53
C LEU A 147 25.06 -22.40 -7.01
N TYR A 148 24.14 -23.26 -6.59
CA TYR A 148 23.89 -23.53 -5.17
C TYR A 148 25.10 -24.17 -4.48
N LYS A 149 25.72 -25.18 -5.12
CA LYS A 149 26.93 -25.84 -4.62
C LYS A 149 28.13 -24.90 -4.60
N CYS A 150 28.33 -24.06 -5.61
CA CYS A 150 29.42 -23.08 -5.59
C CYS A 150 29.29 -22.07 -4.45
N ARG A 151 28.06 -21.72 -4.02
CA ARG A 151 27.84 -20.82 -2.88
C ARG A 151 28.28 -21.39 -1.53
N THR A 152 28.50 -22.71 -1.41
CA THR A 152 28.99 -23.30 -0.16
C THR A 152 30.48 -23.07 0.05
N ILE A 153 31.21 -22.62 -0.98
CA ILE A 153 32.63 -22.29 -0.88
C ILE A 153 32.77 -20.95 -0.14
N PRO A 154 33.48 -20.90 1.00
CA PRO A 154 33.69 -19.65 1.72
C PRO A 154 34.56 -18.69 0.90
N CYS A 155 34.31 -17.39 1.03
CA CYS A 155 35.23 -16.36 0.53
C CYS A 155 36.45 -16.36 1.47
N GLN A 156 37.67 -16.51 0.96
CA GLN A 156 38.88 -16.41 1.80
C GLN A 156 39.10 -14.93 2.17
N ASP A 157 39.20 -14.64 3.48
CA ASP A 157 39.38 -13.31 4.08
C ASP A 157 40.73 -12.61 3.77
N SER A 158 41.49 -13.03 2.75
CA SER A 158 42.84 -12.51 2.45
C SER A 158 42.93 -11.62 1.21
N LEU A 159 41.83 -11.02 0.77
CA LEU A 159 41.87 -9.90 -0.19
C LEU A 159 41.60 -8.61 0.59
N THR A 160 42.66 -7.83 0.79
CA THR A 160 42.67 -6.53 1.48
C THR A 160 41.45 -5.66 1.15
N PRO A 161 40.97 -4.82 2.11
CA PRO A 161 39.80 -3.96 1.94
C PRO A 161 39.85 -2.98 0.74
N GLN A 162 41.02 -2.81 0.11
CA GLN A 162 41.21 -2.02 -1.10
C GLN A 162 40.72 -2.70 -2.40
N ILE A 163 40.57 -4.03 -2.45
CA ILE A 163 39.96 -4.73 -3.60
C ILE A 163 38.45 -4.86 -3.41
N LEU A 164 37.96 -4.95 -2.16
CA LEU A 164 36.53 -4.87 -1.87
C LEU A 164 35.93 -3.53 -2.33
N SER A 165 36.66 -2.41 -2.21
CA SER A 165 36.19 -1.11 -2.71
C SER A 165 36.11 -1.00 -4.24
N ILE A 166 36.77 -1.88 -5.00
CA ILE A 166 36.72 -1.88 -6.47
C ILE A 166 35.61 -2.82 -6.98
N ILE A 167 35.21 -3.81 -6.18
CA ILE A 167 34.14 -4.79 -6.50
C ILE A 167 32.78 -4.38 -5.87
N GLU A 168 32.66 -3.17 -5.30
CA GLU A 168 31.36 -2.55 -5.01
C GLU A 168 30.68 -2.08 -6.30
N LEU A 169 30.32 -3.05 -7.16
CA LEU A 169 29.18 -2.91 -8.05
C LEU A 169 27.92 -2.79 -7.19
N PRO A 170 26.94 -1.98 -7.61
CA PRO A 170 25.91 -1.45 -6.74
C PRO A 170 25.19 -2.57 -5.98
N GLN A 171 25.04 -2.37 -4.67
CA GLN A 171 24.51 -3.31 -3.67
C GLN A 171 23.04 -3.66 -3.93
N HIS A 172 22.73 -4.79 -4.56
CA HIS A 172 21.34 -5.19 -4.82
C HIS A 172 20.65 -5.54 -3.50
N GLU A 173 19.44 -5.00 -3.28
CA GLU A 173 18.62 -5.22 -2.07
C GLU A 173 18.02 -6.64 -1.97
N ASP A 174 18.70 -7.63 -2.54
CA ASP A 174 18.62 -9.03 -2.11
C ASP A 174 20.06 -9.51 -1.99
N LYS A 175 20.50 -9.70 -0.74
CA LYS A 175 21.87 -10.06 -0.34
C LYS A 175 22.38 -11.34 -0.99
N GLN A 176 22.83 -11.28 -2.25
CA GLN A 176 23.65 -12.31 -2.87
C GLN A 176 24.73 -11.62 -3.71
N THR A 177 25.83 -11.24 -3.06
CA THR A 177 27.08 -10.92 -3.76
C THR A 177 27.40 -12.09 -4.69
N LEU A 178 27.62 -11.80 -5.97
CA LEU A 178 28.04 -12.81 -6.93
C LEU A 178 29.27 -13.55 -6.38
N HIS A 179 29.30 -14.87 -6.51
CA HIS A 179 30.40 -15.69 -5.99
C HIS A 179 31.74 -15.21 -6.58
N TRP A 180 32.77 -15.02 -5.75
CA TRP A 180 34.06 -14.42 -6.13
C TRP A 180 34.70 -15.09 -7.36
N ALA A 181 34.62 -16.43 -7.46
CA ALA A 181 35.22 -17.19 -8.56
C ALA A 181 34.54 -16.98 -9.93
N PHE A 182 33.24 -16.65 -9.94
CA PHE A 182 32.46 -16.51 -11.18
C PHE A 182 31.86 -15.11 -11.35
N GLY A 183 32.18 -14.18 -10.46
CA GLY A 183 31.54 -12.86 -10.39
C GLY A 183 31.66 -12.10 -11.70
N LYS A 184 32.85 -12.10 -12.31
CA LYS A 184 33.09 -11.45 -13.60
C LYS A 184 32.27 -12.10 -14.74
N ILE A 185 32.31 -13.42 -14.85
CA ILE A 185 31.60 -14.17 -15.91
C ILE A 185 30.08 -13.99 -15.79
N LEU A 186 29.54 -14.11 -14.58
CA LEU A 186 28.11 -13.92 -14.33
C LEU A 186 27.69 -12.46 -14.50
N ALA A 187 28.54 -11.50 -14.14
CA ALA A 187 28.29 -10.09 -14.38
C ALA A 187 28.27 -9.78 -15.89
N GLU A 188 29.25 -10.26 -16.67
CA GLU A 188 29.27 -10.11 -18.12
C GLU A 188 28.04 -10.74 -18.80
N PHE A 189 27.67 -11.96 -18.39
CA PHE A 189 26.45 -12.62 -18.85
C PHE A 189 25.18 -11.84 -18.47
N THR A 190 25.14 -11.29 -17.25
CA THR A 190 24.01 -10.45 -16.83
C THR A 190 23.97 -9.17 -17.67
N GLN A 191 25.10 -8.51 -17.90
CA GLN A 191 25.20 -7.30 -18.71
C GLN A 191 24.84 -7.54 -20.17
N SER A 192 25.02 -8.75 -20.72
CA SER A 192 24.57 -9.03 -22.10
C SER A 192 23.05 -8.93 -22.28
N PHE A 193 22.26 -8.97 -21.20
CA PHE A 193 20.80 -8.73 -21.24
C PHE A 193 20.41 -7.24 -21.15
N ARG A 194 21.36 -6.30 -21.05
CA ARG A 194 21.05 -4.86 -21.01
C ARG A 194 20.29 -4.35 -22.24
N PRO A 195 20.61 -4.75 -23.48
CA PRO A 195 19.82 -4.35 -24.64
C PRO A 195 18.38 -4.87 -24.56
N THR A 196 18.18 -6.09 -24.05
CA THR A 196 16.84 -6.66 -23.81
C THR A 196 16.05 -5.83 -22.80
N VAL A 197 16.70 -5.39 -21.72
CA VAL A 197 16.10 -4.48 -20.73
C VAL A 197 15.66 -3.18 -21.39
N GLN A 198 16.50 -2.58 -22.24
CA GLN A 198 16.17 -1.34 -22.94
C GLN A 198 14.96 -1.48 -23.87
N ILE A 199 14.78 -2.65 -24.51
CA ILE A 199 13.62 -2.92 -25.38
C ILE A 199 12.32 -3.00 -24.58
N VAL A 200 12.36 -3.59 -23.38
CA VAL A 200 11.17 -3.80 -22.54
C VAL A 200 10.89 -2.66 -21.55
N THR A 201 11.79 -1.68 -21.46
CA THR A 201 11.67 -0.53 -20.55
C THR A 201 11.17 0.70 -21.30
N ILE A 202 10.19 1.41 -20.72
CA ILE A 202 9.76 2.70 -21.24
C ILE A 202 10.83 3.75 -20.89
N PRO A 203 11.49 4.40 -21.87
CA PRO A 203 12.51 5.40 -21.60
C PRO A 203 11.94 6.54 -20.77
N SER A 204 12.67 6.95 -19.72
CA SER A 204 12.32 8.08 -18.86
C SER A 204 10.94 8.00 -18.20
N LEU A 205 10.36 6.81 -18.04
CA LEU A 205 9.08 6.61 -17.34
C LEU A 205 8.99 7.33 -15.98
N PRO A 206 10.04 7.33 -15.12
CA PRO A 206 10.00 8.07 -13.85
C PRO A 206 9.89 9.61 -13.99
N GLN A 207 10.15 10.17 -15.18
CA GLN A 207 10.03 11.60 -15.48
C GLN A 207 8.68 11.97 -16.08
N LEU A 208 8.02 11.03 -16.75
CA LEU A 208 6.70 11.25 -17.32
C LEU A 208 5.68 11.55 -16.21
N ARG A 209 4.68 12.40 -16.48
CA ARG A 209 3.61 12.74 -15.54
C ARG A 209 2.24 12.57 -16.19
N PRO A 210 1.31 11.84 -15.54
CA PRO A 210 -0.04 11.69 -16.06
C PRO A 210 -0.87 12.96 -15.80
N VAL A 211 -1.83 13.20 -16.69
CA VAL A 211 -2.92 14.15 -16.45
C VAL A 211 -4.01 13.44 -15.66
N ILE A 212 -4.23 13.88 -14.42
CA ILE A 212 -5.13 13.26 -13.46
C ILE A 212 -6.57 13.73 -13.76
N GLY A 213 -7.55 12.81 -13.72
CA GLY A 213 -8.98 13.13 -13.83
C GLY A 213 -9.68 12.76 -15.15
N HIS A 214 -8.95 12.31 -16.18
CA HIS A 214 -9.54 12.07 -17.52
C HIS A 214 -9.59 10.60 -17.98
N SER A 215 -9.03 9.62 -17.24
CA SER A 215 -9.16 8.20 -17.58
C SER A 215 -8.89 7.26 -16.41
N ASN A 216 -9.91 6.50 -15.98
CA ASN A 216 -9.79 5.49 -14.91
C ASN A 216 -9.34 4.10 -15.43
N ILE A 217 -9.19 3.91 -16.74
CA ILE A 217 -9.18 2.57 -17.36
C ILE A 217 -7.76 2.05 -17.61
N ASN A 218 -6.73 2.90 -17.79
CA ASN A 218 -5.41 2.48 -18.27
C ASN A 218 -4.23 2.98 -17.41
N ALA A 219 -4.30 2.83 -16.09
CA ALA A 219 -3.16 3.15 -15.20
C ALA A 219 -2.04 2.09 -15.17
N TYR A 220 -2.08 1.07 -16.05
CA TYR A 220 -1.12 -0.06 -16.05
C TYR A 220 0.34 0.38 -16.08
N ALA A 221 0.68 1.40 -16.90
CA ALA A 221 2.04 1.93 -17.01
C ALA A 221 2.51 2.67 -15.75
N TRP A 222 1.57 3.10 -14.90
CA TRP A 222 1.83 3.88 -13.69
C TRP A 222 1.75 3.06 -12.42
N ARG A 223 1.50 1.75 -12.51
CA ARG A 223 1.36 0.87 -11.35
C ARG A 223 2.63 0.84 -10.54
N LEU A 224 2.44 0.90 -9.23
CA LEU A 224 3.52 0.84 -8.26
C LEU A 224 3.27 -0.30 -7.29
N ASP A 225 4.34 -0.93 -6.84
CA ASP A 225 4.28 -1.81 -5.68
C ASP A 225 4.15 -0.96 -4.41
N LEU A 226 3.14 -1.26 -3.60
CA LEU A 226 2.81 -0.54 -2.38
C LEU A 226 3.91 -0.61 -1.31
N ARG A 227 4.73 -1.67 -1.33
CA ARG A 227 5.74 -1.90 -0.29
C ARG A 227 6.97 -1.02 -0.45
N ASN A 228 7.36 -0.74 -1.69
CA ASN A 228 8.61 -0.04 -2.02
C ASN A 228 8.40 1.18 -2.94
N LEU A 229 7.17 1.46 -3.40
CA LEU A 229 6.84 2.49 -4.39
C LEU A 229 7.75 2.43 -5.63
N ARG A 230 8.02 1.22 -6.12
CA ARG A 230 8.77 0.97 -7.37
C ARG A 230 7.84 0.40 -8.43
N TYR A 231 8.24 0.55 -9.68
CA TYR A 231 7.52 -0.09 -10.78
C TYR A 231 7.70 -1.61 -10.67
N PRO A 232 6.62 -2.40 -10.83
CA PRO A 232 6.71 -3.85 -10.78
C PRO A 232 7.47 -4.36 -12.00
N ASN A 233 8.63 -4.96 -11.77
CA ASN A 233 9.41 -5.62 -12.81
C ASN A 233 8.92 -7.06 -12.96
N ASN A 234 8.17 -7.34 -14.02
CA ASN A 234 7.58 -8.66 -14.26
C ASN A 234 8.60 -9.74 -14.66
N ALA A 235 9.86 -9.38 -14.88
CA ALA A 235 10.93 -10.29 -15.31
C ALA A 235 12.20 -10.12 -14.47
N PRO A 236 12.96 -11.20 -14.21
CA PRO A 236 14.25 -11.15 -13.52
C PRO A 236 15.36 -10.68 -14.49
N LEU A 237 15.19 -9.49 -15.06
CA LEU A 237 16.17 -8.85 -15.93
C LEU A 237 16.97 -7.80 -15.15
N PRO A 238 18.18 -7.43 -15.60
CA PRO A 238 19.00 -6.41 -14.96
C PRO A 238 18.47 -5.01 -15.26
N PHE A 239 17.27 -4.71 -14.76
CA PHE A 239 16.72 -3.37 -14.76
C PHE A 239 17.64 -2.43 -13.99
N ASP A 240 17.75 -1.20 -14.47
CA ASP A 240 18.37 -0.15 -13.66
C ASP A 240 17.61 0.00 -12.35
N ARG A 241 18.32 0.40 -11.30
CA ARG A 241 17.64 0.77 -10.06
C ARG A 241 16.85 2.03 -10.33
N ASP A 242 15.60 1.84 -10.64
CA ASP A 242 14.64 2.92 -10.64
C ASP A 242 14.71 3.58 -9.27
N LYS A 243 15.11 4.85 -9.29
CA LYS A 243 14.91 5.73 -8.14
C LYS A 243 13.43 5.62 -7.81
N SER A 244 13.12 5.32 -6.55
CA SER A 244 11.78 5.30 -5.97
C SER A 244 10.88 6.32 -6.67
N SER A 245 9.68 5.94 -7.12
CA SER A 245 8.79 6.79 -7.93
C SER A 245 8.11 7.90 -7.11
N THR A 246 8.80 8.38 -6.08
CA THR A 246 8.37 9.40 -5.12
C THR A 246 7.94 10.68 -5.81
N LYS A 247 8.59 11.05 -6.93
CA LYS A 247 8.19 12.23 -7.71
C LYS A 247 6.82 12.07 -8.38
N LEU A 248 6.47 10.86 -8.83
CA LEU A 248 5.13 10.56 -9.37
C LEU A 248 4.10 10.63 -8.25
N VAL A 249 4.37 9.96 -7.12
CA VAL A 249 3.47 9.96 -5.95
C VAL A 249 3.22 11.38 -5.43
N ARG A 250 4.27 12.21 -5.32
CA ARG A 250 4.15 13.63 -4.93
C ARG A 250 3.34 14.44 -5.94
N HIS A 251 3.51 14.20 -7.24
CA HIS A 251 2.68 14.84 -8.27
C HIS A 251 1.22 14.44 -8.14
N ILE A 252 0.93 13.19 -7.79
CA ILE A 252 -0.45 12.74 -7.58
C ILE A 252 -1.07 13.46 -6.38
N PHE A 253 -0.34 13.58 -5.26
CA PHE A 253 -0.83 14.25 -4.06
C PHE A 253 -1.14 15.74 -4.23
N THR A 254 -0.55 16.43 -5.22
CA THR A 254 -0.86 17.85 -5.47
C THR A 254 -2.20 18.07 -6.18
N HIS A 255 -2.75 17.06 -6.86
CA HIS A 255 -3.95 17.21 -7.68
C HIS A 255 -5.22 16.84 -6.91
N ALA A 256 -6.28 17.64 -7.07
CA ALA A 256 -7.61 17.32 -6.58
C ALA A 256 -8.20 16.13 -7.36
N TYR A 257 -9.14 15.41 -6.75
CA TYR A 257 -9.81 14.24 -7.36
C TYR A 257 -8.87 13.12 -7.82
N SER A 258 -7.67 13.03 -7.25
CA SER A 258 -6.68 12.01 -7.62
C SER A 258 -6.95 10.63 -7.02
N VAL A 259 -7.94 10.52 -6.13
CA VAL A 259 -8.27 9.31 -5.37
C VAL A 259 -8.49 8.09 -6.25
N ASP A 260 -9.30 8.20 -7.30
CA ASP A 260 -9.55 7.11 -8.25
C ASP A 260 -8.25 6.64 -8.93
N PHE A 261 -7.44 7.60 -9.38
CA PHE A 261 -6.16 7.33 -10.00
C PHE A 261 -5.18 6.66 -9.02
N MET A 262 -5.14 7.13 -7.77
CA MET A 262 -4.39 6.49 -6.69
C MET A 262 -4.88 5.06 -6.45
N THR A 263 -6.19 4.80 -6.47
CA THR A 263 -6.71 3.43 -6.32
C THR A 263 -6.27 2.52 -7.48
N GLY A 264 -6.24 3.03 -8.72
CA GLY A 264 -5.79 2.27 -9.88
C GLY A 264 -4.30 1.97 -9.89
N ILE A 265 -3.47 2.86 -9.36
CA ILE A 265 -2.01 2.71 -9.28
C ILE A 265 -1.58 1.86 -8.09
N LEU A 266 -2.12 2.17 -6.91
CA LEU A 266 -1.66 1.67 -5.63
C LEU A 266 -2.51 0.48 -5.15
N ILE A 267 -3.84 0.51 -5.36
CA ILE A 267 -4.78 -0.44 -4.71
C ILE A 267 -5.09 -1.66 -5.59
N TYR A 268 -4.75 -1.64 -6.87
CA TYR A 268 -5.04 -2.75 -7.81
C TYR A 268 -4.43 -4.11 -7.39
N ASN A 269 -3.29 -4.10 -6.68
CA ASN A 269 -2.58 -5.33 -6.29
C ASN A 269 -3.01 -5.92 -4.94
N ARG A 270 -4.09 -5.43 -4.32
CA ARG A 270 -4.60 -5.96 -3.04
C ARG A 270 -5.23 -7.34 -3.26
N LYS A 271 -4.39 -8.38 -3.29
CA LYS A 271 -4.78 -9.74 -3.71
C LYS A 271 -5.49 -10.56 -2.63
N SER A 272 -5.56 -10.15 -1.36
CA SER A 272 -6.23 -10.96 -0.30
C SER A 272 -6.60 -10.15 0.94
N GLN A 273 -7.55 -10.67 1.73
CA GLN A 273 -7.93 -10.15 3.06
C GLN A 273 -6.75 -10.10 4.06
N GLU A 274 -5.66 -10.85 3.84
CA GLU A 274 -4.47 -10.85 4.70
C GLU A 274 -3.59 -9.58 4.57
N ASP A 275 -3.61 -8.90 3.42
CA ASP A 275 -2.91 -7.61 3.21
C ASP A 275 -3.61 -6.42 3.93
N THR A 276 -4.69 -6.66 4.67
CA THR A 276 -5.36 -5.64 5.48
C THR A 276 -4.57 -5.24 6.73
N LYS A 277 -3.54 -6.01 7.11
CA LYS A 277 -2.69 -5.76 8.27
C LYS A 277 -1.25 -5.33 7.94
N SER A 278 -0.86 -5.33 6.65
CA SER A 278 0.49 -4.96 6.25
C SER A 278 0.62 -3.43 6.21
N ARG A 279 1.63 -2.91 6.93
CA ARG A 279 1.91 -1.48 7.04
C ARG A 279 2.76 -1.02 5.86
N TYR A 280 2.31 0.01 5.14
CA TYR A 280 3.04 0.58 4.01
C TYR A 280 3.92 1.76 4.45
N SER A 281 5.06 1.44 5.06
CA SER A 281 5.96 2.44 5.66
C SER A 281 6.45 3.51 4.67
N GLU A 282 6.73 3.13 3.41
CA GLU A 282 7.17 4.07 2.38
C GLU A 282 6.07 5.07 1.97
N LEU A 283 4.81 4.62 1.95
CA LEU A 283 3.66 5.50 1.69
C LEU A 283 3.46 6.50 2.84
N GLU A 284 3.55 6.03 4.09
CA GLU A 284 3.52 6.89 5.28
C GLU A 284 4.64 7.93 5.23
N ASP A 285 5.84 7.52 4.82
CA ASP A 285 7.00 8.40 4.72
C ASP A 285 6.81 9.49 3.64
N GLN A 286 6.30 9.12 2.46
CA GLN A 286 6.02 10.07 1.38
C GLN A 286 4.90 11.06 1.73
N LEU A 287 3.87 10.65 2.47
CA LEU A 287 2.85 11.55 2.97
C LEU A 287 3.45 12.55 3.97
N CYS A 288 4.28 12.08 4.91
CA CYS A 288 4.97 12.95 5.86
C CYS A 288 5.90 13.94 5.16
N GLU A 289 6.70 13.48 4.19
CA GLU A 289 7.56 14.35 3.35
C GLU A 289 6.74 15.44 2.64
N HIS A 290 5.58 15.07 2.08
CA HIS A 290 4.73 16.03 1.39
C HIS A 290 4.16 17.09 2.34
N VAL A 291 3.70 16.68 3.53
CA VAL A 291 3.21 17.60 4.58
C VAL A 291 4.31 18.57 5.02
N ILE A 292 5.54 18.08 5.20
CA ILE A 292 6.69 18.93 5.57
C ILE A 292 7.04 19.90 4.45
N HIS A 293 7.06 19.44 3.20
CA HIS A 293 7.29 20.30 2.05
C HIS A 293 6.21 21.40 1.93
N LEU A 294 4.94 21.07 2.17
CA LEU A 294 3.84 22.05 2.21
C LEU A 294 4.06 23.07 3.33
N THR A 295 4.38 22.60 4.51
CA THR A 295 4.69 23.42 5.70
C THR A 295 5.82 24.42 5.41
N GLN A 296 6.92 23.96 4.82
CA GLN A 296 8.04 24.80 4.44
C GLN A 296 7.67 25.79 3.32
N SER A 297 6.92 25.34 2.31
CA SER A 297 6.49 26.21 1.22
C SER A 297 5.61 27.35 1.71
N GLN A 298 4.76 27.10 2.71
CA GLN A 298 3.88 28.11 3.29
C GLN A 298 4.62 29.05 4.25
N SER A 299 5.61 28.56 5.01
CA SER A 299 6.45 29.42 5.86
C SER A 299 7.19 30.52 5.07
N LYS A 300 7.45 30.29 3.77
CA LYS A 300 8.06 31.26 2.86
C LYS A 300 7.07 32.30 2.32
N LEU A 301 5.77 32.05 2.41
CA LEU A 301 4.71 32.95 1.98
C LEU A 301 4.32 33.85 3.16
N ALA A 302 4.64 35.14 3.07
CA ALA A 302 4.41 36.10 4.16
C ALA A 302 2.92 36.42 4.43
N SER A 303 1.99 36.01 3.54
CA SER A 303 0.56 36.31 3.67
C SER A 303 -0.30 35.05 3.88
N CYS A 304 -1.08 35.06 4.96
CA CYS A 304 -2.02 34.01 5.34
C CYS A 304 -3.30 33.94 4.48
N SER A 305 -3.52 34.91 3.59
CA SER A 305 -4.79 35.13 2.89
C SER A 305 -4.88 34.52 1.49
N ALA A 306 -3.87 33.78 1.04
CA ALA A 306 -3.87 33.22 -0.31
C ALA A 306 -4.78 31.98 -0.39
N VAL A 307 -5.69 31.97 -1.37
CA VAL A 307 -6.62 30.85 -1.66
C VAL A 307 -5.89 29.55 -2.05
N MET A 308 -4.71 29.67 -2.69
CA MET A 308 -3.93 28.54 -3.22
C MET A 308 -3.30 27.62 -2.16
N PRO A 309 -2.69 28.11 -1.05
CA PRO A 309 -2.23 27.23 0.02
C PRO A 309 -3.34 26.40 0.66
N ASN A 310 -4.57 26.95 0.79
CA ASN A 310 -5.70 26.24 1.39
C ASN A 310 -6.10 24.99 0.59
N ILE A 311 -6.10 25.07 -0.75
CA ILE A 311 -6.46 23.94 -1.63
C ILE A 311 -5.45 22.80 -1.48
N ARG A 312 -4.15 23.10 -1.37
CA ARG A 312 -3.12 22.05 -1.20
C ARG A 312 -3.24 21.33 0.14
N TRP A 313 -3.50 22.08 1.21
CA TRP A 313 -3.78 21.51 2.53
C TRP A 313 -5.05 20.68 2.54
N HIS A 314 -6.09 21.14 1.85
CA HIS A 314 -7.32 20.39 1.69
C HIS A 314 -7.08 19.07 0.96
N ASN A 315 -6.40 19.11 -0.20
CA ASN A 315 -6.09 17.92 -1.00
C ASN A 315 -5.32 16.86 -0.20
N ILE A 316 -4.24 17.24 0.49
CA ILE A 316 -3.47 16.28 1.30
C ILE A 316 -4.29 15.74 2.47
N THR A 317 -5.12 16.57 3.10
CA THR A 317 -6.01 16.14 4.18
C THR A 317 -6.99 15.09 3.69
N SER A 318 -7.66 15.32 2.56
CA SER A 318 -8.59 14.37 1.96
C SER A 318 -7.89 13.07 1.55
N HIS A 319 -6.66 13.14 1.01
CA HIS A 319 -5.85 11.95 0.71
C HIS A 319 -5.47 11.14 1.97
N ILE A 320 -5.05 11.81 3.06
CA ILE A 320 -4.71 11.11 4.31
C ILE A 320 -5.95 10.44 4.90
N ILE A 321 -7.09 11.14 4.95
CA ILE A 321 -8.36 10.56 5.44
C ILE A 321 -8.73 9.34 4.61
N PHE A 322 -8.62 9.43 3.28
CA PHE A 322 -8.83 8.30 2.39
C PHE A 322 -7.92 7.10 2.74
N PHE A 323 -6.61 7.29 2.85
CA PHE A 323 -5.69 6.19 3.16
C PHE A 323 -5.89 5.59 4.57
N VAL A 324 -6.27 6.40 5.56
CA VAL A 324 -6.59 5.92 6.91
C VAL A 324 -7.90 5.11 6.92
N LEU A 325 -8.93 5.56 6.20
CA LEU A 325 -10.19 4.82 6.07
C LEU A 325 -9.99 3.44 5.43
N TRP A 326 -9.11 3.36 4.43
CA TRP A 326 -8.78 2.13 3.70
C TRP A 326 -7.76 1.20 4.40
N ASN A 327 -7.32 1.57 5.62
CA ASN A 327 -6.27 0.88 6.40
C ASN A 327 -4.91 0.76 5.67
N MET A 328 -4.57 1.74 4.82
CA MET A 328 -3.28 1.78 4.12
C MET A 328 -2.23 2.55 4.95
N VAL A 329 -2.68 3.51 5.74
CA VAL A 329 -1.85 4.35 6.60
C VAL A 329 -2.35 4.24 8.03
N HIS A 330 -1.43 3.99 8.96
CA HIS A 330 -1.76 3.94 10.37
C HIS A 330 -1.49 5.30 11.02
N LEU A 331 -2.56 6.01 11.38
CA LEU A 331 -2.48 7.40 11.88
C LEU A 331 -1.49 7.60 13.06
N PRO A 332 -1.51 6.79 14.14
CA PRO A 332 -0.50 6.82 15.21
C PRO A 332 0.96 6.87 14.72
N HIS A 333 1.25 6.10 13.69
CA HIS A 333 2.60 5.89 13.20
C HIS A 333 3.05 7.02 12.28
N MET A 334 2.15 7.45 11.37
CA MET A 334 2.36 8.63 10.53
C MET A 334 2.59 9.87 11.39
N LEU A 335 1.79 10.10 12.44
CA LEU A 335 1.99 11.23 13.36
C LEU A 335 3.35 11.14 14.08
N MET A 336 3.79 9.94 14.45
CA MET A 336 5.10 9.75 15.08
C MET A 336 6.27 10.00 14.11
N GLN A 337 6.13 9.60 12.85
CA GLN A 337 7.11 9.93 11.80
C GLN A 337 7.16 11.43 11.55
N LEU A 338 5.99 12.07 11.46
CA LEU A 338 5.87 13.52 11.32
C LEU A 338 6.55 14.25 12.49
N PHE A 339 6.30 13.82 13.73
CA PHE A 339 6.97 14.37 14.93
C PHE A 339 8.49 14.28 14.81
N LYS A 340 9.04 13.10 14.47
CA LYS A 340 10.50 12.92 14.31
C LYS A 340 11.08 13.81 13.21
N LYS A 341 10.39 13.96 12.08
CA LYS A 341 10.87 14.77 10.98
C LYS A 341 10.77 16.27 11.27
N LEU A 342 9.75 16.71 12.02
CA LEU A 342 9.65 18.08 12.52
C LEU A 342 10.77 18.43 13.52
N ASP A 343 11.30 17.45 14.26
CA ASP A 343 12.46 17.66 15.15
C ASP A 343 13.75 17.91 14.38
N SER A 344 13.89 17.27 13.20
CA SER A 344 15.07 17.41 12.35
C SER A 344 15.07 18.65 11.42
N GLN A 345 13.94 19.34 11.26
CA GLN A 345 13.78 20.43 10.29
C GLN A 345 13.02 21.61 10.92
N THR A 346 13.41 22.85 10.61
CA THR A 346 12.89 24.12 11.17
C THR A 346 11.42 24.07 11.61
N VAL A 347 11.16 24.30 12.90
CA VAL A 347 9.81 24.33 13.49
C VAL A 347 8.94 25.34 12.74
N PRO A 348 7.75 24.96 12.23
CA PRO A 348 6.89 25.88 11.53
C PRO A 348 6.33 26.97 12.43
N SER A 349 6.38 28.21 11.97
CA SER A 349 5.89 29.40 12.68
C SER A 349 4.69 30.04 11.97
N GLY A 350 3.76 30.58 12.74
CA GLY A 350 2.61 31.34 12.22
C GLY A 350 1.58 30.45 11.50
N CYS A 351 1.13 30.88 10.31
CA CYS A 351 0.03 30.28 9.57
C CYS A 351 0.23 28.79 9.24
N SER A 352 1.46 28.38 8.91
CA SER A 352 1.77 26.99 8.55
C SER A 352 1.57 26.03 9.72
N ARG A 353 1.80 26.51 10.96
CA ARG A 353 1.53 25.75 12.18
C ARG A 353 0.04 25.49 12.33
N ASP A 354 -0.78 26.53 12.14
CA ASP A 354 -2.23 26.42 12.33
C ASP A 354 -2.88 25.50 11.28
N HIS A 355 -2.38 25.54 10.03
CA HIS A 355 -2.81 24.61 8.97
C HIS A 355 -2.43 23.15 9.26
N LEU A 356 -1.23 22.93 9.81
CA LEU A 356 -0.78 21.60 10.22
C LEU A 356 -1.68 21.05 11.33
N ILE A 357 -2.00 21.86 12.34
CA ILE A 357 -2.92 21.49 13.41
C ILE A 357 -4.33 21.25 12.88
N TRP A 358 -4.81 22.08 11.95
CA TRP A 358 -6.10 21.87 11.29
C TRP A 358 -6.16 20.54 10.55
N MET A 359 -5.13 20.19 9.77
CA MET A 359 -5.03 18.87 9.12
C MET A 359 -5.07 17.72 10.14
N ILE A 360 -4.32 17.84 11.25
CA ILE A 360 -4.30 16.81 12.30
C ILE A 360 -5.68 16.68 12.98
N LEU A 361 -6.37 17.80 13.25
CA LEU A 361 -7.75 17.80 13.75
C LEU A 361 -8.67 17.01 12.82
N GLN A 362 -8.61 17.27 11.51
CA GLN A 362 -9.40 16.54 10.52
C GLN A 362 -9.08 15.04 10.51
N CYS A 363 -7.80 14.67 10.61
CA CYS A 363 -7.40 13.27 10.57
C CYS A 363 -7.80 12.49 11.83
N LEU A 364 -7.72 13.13 13.01
CA LEU A 364 -8.09 12.50 14.28
C LEU A 364 -9.60 12.37 14.43
N PHE A 365 -10.36 13.42 14.14
CA PHE A 365 -11.79 13.45 14.46
C PHE A 365 -12.69 13.23 13.24
N GLY A 366 -12.17 13.39 12.02
CA GLY A 366 -12.93 13.15 10.78
C GLY A 366 -13.12 11.68 10.43
N VAL A 367 -12.34 10.78 11.01
CA VAL A 367 -12.46 9.33 10.80
C VAL A 367 -13.45 8.78 11.83
N ALA A 368 -14.52 8.13 11.38
CA ALA A 368 -15.57 7.57 12.26
C ALA A 368 -15.09 6.46 13.23
N LYS A 369 -13.81 6.05 13.16
CA LYS A 369 -13.21 5.04 14.04
C LYS A 369 -12.77 5.69 15.36
N PRO A 370 -12.89 4.99 16.50
CA PRO A 370 -12.34 5.48 17.75
C PRO A 370 -10.83 5.68 17.62
N VAL A 371 -10.36 6.88 17.90
CA VAL A 371 -8.94 7.22 17.92
C VAL A 371 -8.24 6.54 19.09
N ASP A 372 -7.11 5.89 18.82
CA ASP A 372 -6.26 5.27 19.82
C ASP A 372 -5.61 6.29 20.77
N ALA A 373 -5.40 5.88 22.03
CA ALA A 373 -4.72 6.71 23.04
C ALA A 373 -3.32 7.17 22.58
N TYR A 374 -2.60 6.35 21.82
CA TYR A 374 -1.27 6.68 21.31
C TYR A 374 -1.29 7.84 20.31
N SER A 375 -2.32 7.96 19.47
CA SER A 375 -2.48 9.12 18.57
C SER A 375 -2.58 10.42 19.35
N TYR A 376 -3.36 10.41 20.44
CA TYR A 376 -3.52 11.57 21.31
C TYR A 376 -2.21 11.95 22.02
N ILE A 377 -1.48 10.97 22.54
CA ILE A 377 -0.17 11.20 23.16
C ILE A 377 0.81 11.79 22.14
N THR A 378 0.82 11.27 20.92
CA THR A 378 1.70 11.75 19.85
C THR A 378 1.34 13.18 19.45
N PHE A 379 0.04 13.50 19.37
CA PHE A 379 -0.40 14.88 19.17
C PHE A 379 0.08 15.82 20.28
N ILE A 380 -0.02 15.43 21.55
CA ILE A 380 0.44 16.27 22.68
C ILE A 380 1.94 16.59 22.53
N ARG A 381 2.75 15.63 22.08
CA ARG A 381 4.18 15.86 21.79
C ARG A 381 4.40 16.83 20.64
N ILE A 382 3.61 16.72 19.57
CA ILE A 382 3.64 17.67 18.44
C ILE A 382 3.22 19.07 18.92
N TYR A 383 2.21 19.17 19.77
CA TYR A 383 1.77 20.43 20.36
C TYR A 383 2.90 21.12 21.15
N ASP A 384 3.59 20.39 22.02
CA ASP A 384 4.71 20.93 22.81
C ASP A 384 5.84 21.48 21.94
N GLN A 385 6.06 20.86 20.78
CA GLN A 385 7.08 21.30 19.82
C GLN A 385 6.65 22.54 19.03
N LEU A 386 5.37 22.65 18.69
CA LEU A 386 4.82 23.73 17.86
C LEU A 386 4.44 25.00 18.65
N TYR A 387 4.15 24.85 19.95
CA TYR A 387 3.75 25.94 20.84
C TYR A 387 4.67 26.00 22.07
N PRO A 388 5.94 26.42 21.92
CA PRO A 388 6.86 26.61 23.05
C PRO A 388 6.54 27.87 23.87
N GLU A 389 5.69 28.75 23.33
CA GLU A 389 5.33 30.05 23.91
C GLU A 389 4.53 29.88 25.20
N THR A 390 4.84 30.67 26.23
CA THR A 390 4.10 30.67 27.51
C THR A 390 3.01 31.74 27.58
N THR A 391 2.95 32.64 26.60
CA THR A 391 1.96 33.72 26.52
C THR A 391 0.61 33.21 26.04
N PRO A 392 -0.51 33.68 26.61
CA PRO A 392 -1.84 33.27 26.16
C PRO A 392 -2.08 33.72 24.71
N LEU A 393 -2.61 32.82 23.89
CA LEU A 393 -2.94 33.15 22.50
C LEU A 393 -4.10 34.16 22.47
N PRO A 394 -4.06 35.15 21.56
CA PRO A 394 -5.15 36.10 21.39
C PRO A 394 -6.41 35.40 20.89
N VAL A 395 -7.58 35.94 21.23
CA VAL A 395 -8.86 35.49 20.64
C VAL A 395 -8.91 36.02 19.21
N PRO A 396 -9.11 35.15 18.19
CA PRO A 396 -9.17 35.60 16.80
C PRO A 396 -10.39 36.47 16.54
N ASP A 397 -10.26 37.44 15.63
CA ASP A 397 -11.40 38.16 15.08
C ASP A 397 -12.11 37.24 14.08
N PHE A 398 -13.31 36.76 14.40
CA PHE A 398 -14.06 35.76 13.60
C PHE A 398 -14.65 36.35 12.30
N SER A 399 -13.98 37.34 11.72
CA SER A 399 -14.28 37.99 10.45
C SER A 399 -13.78 37.21 9.23
N SER A 400 -12.89 36.23 9.42
CA SER A 400 -12.27 35.46 8.33
C SER A 400 -12.23 33.95 8.57
N ALA A 401 -12.20 33.17 7.48
CA ALA A 401 -12.01 31.71 7.52
C ALA A 401 -10.72 31.28 8.25
N HIS A 402 -9.64 32.06 8.13
CA HIS A 402 -8.37 31.79 8.80
C HIS A 402 -8.51 31.76 10.33
N SER A 403 -9.44 32.55 10.88
CA SER A 403 -9.71 32.59 12.31
C SER A 403 -10.14 31.21 12.84
N VAL A 404 -10.88 30.44 12.05
CA VAL A 404 -11.26 29.05 12.38
C VAL A 404 -10.03 28.14 12.44
N ILE A 405 -9.12 28.28 11.47
CA ILE A 405 -7.87 27.50 11.38
C ILE A 405 -6.96 27.84 12.58
N SER A 406 -6.83 29.11 12.96
CA SER A 406 -6.05 29.52 14.14
C SER A 406 -6.61 28.98 15.46
N CYS A 407 -7.93 28.79 15.54
CA CYS A 407 -8.61 28.16 16.68
C CYS A 407 -8.54 26.62 16.67
N ALA A 408 -7.95 25.98 15.65
CA ALA A 408 -7.93 24.53 15.51
C ALA A 408 -7.30 23.83 16.72
N VAL A 409 -6.24 24.41 17.29
CA VAL A 409 -5.57 23.88 18.49
C VAL A 409 -6.50 23.86 19.70
N THR A 410 -7.31 24.91 19.88
CA THR A 410 -8.31 24.99 20.96
C THR A 410 -9.44 23.99 20.74
N CYS A 411 -9.90 23.84 19.49
CA CYS A 411 -10.87 22.79 19.12
C CYS A 411 -10.34 21.40 19.45
N MET A 412 -9.08 21.09 19.11
CA MET A 412 -8.45 19.80 19.44
C MET A 412 -8.42 19.53 20.94
N TRP A 413 -8.05 20.53 21.73
CA TRP A 413 -8.01 20.38 23.19
C TRP A 413 -9.41 20.27 23.82
N ALA A 414 -10.43 20.93 23.27
CA ALA A 414 -11.82 20.76 23.70
C ALA A 414 -12.29 19.30 23.51
N HIS A 415 -11.94 18.67 22.39
CA HIS A 415 -12.18 17.24 22.17
C HIS A 415 -11.43 16.34 23.14
N LEU A 416 -10.14 16.64 23.36
CA LEU A 416 -9.32 15.89 24.32
C LEU A 416 -9.93 15.93 25.71
N GLN A 417 -10.30 17.12 26.21
CA GLN A 417 -10.91 17.26 27.54
C GLN A 417 -12.14 16.37 27.70
N LYS A 418 -13.05 16.34 26.72
CA LYS A 418 -14.24 15.50 26.81
C LYS A 418 -13.87 14.01 26.87
N LYS A 419 -12.91 13.56 26.06
CA LYS A 419 -12.39 12.18 26.13
C LYS A 419 -11.65 11.90 27.43
N THR A 420 -10.97 12.89 28.02
CA THR A 420 -10.32 12.72 29.32
C THR A 420 -11.33 12.47 30.42
N VAL A 421 -12.49 13.16 30.38
CA VAL A 421 -13.59 12.93 31.32
C VAL A 421 -14.17 11.52 31.16
N GLN A 422 -14.31 11.03 29.92
CA GLN A 422 -14.75 9.65 29.63
C GLN A 422 -13.71 8.58 30.03
N LEU A 423 -12.42 8.87 29.93
CA LEU A 423 -11.32 7.95 30.28
C LEU A 423 -10.87 8.06 31.75
N ALA A 424 -11.22 9.13 32.46
CA ALA A 424 -10.90 9.34 33.87
C ALA A 424 -11.65 8.35 34.79
N GLU A 425 -12.77 7.78 34.33
CA GLU A 425 -13.40 6.61 34.96
C GLU A 425 -12.41 5.41 35.05
N ASN A 426 -11.40 5.36 34.18
CA ASN A 426 -10.37 4.32 34.11
C ASN A 426 -8.99 4.71 34.72
N LYS A 427 -8.92 5.72 35.61
CA LYS A 427 -7.70 6.11 36.37
C LYS A 427 -6.45 6.49 35.54
N ALA A 428 -6.57 6.84 34.27
CA ALA A 428 -5.44 7.37 33.51
C ALA A 428 -5.18 8.86 33.86
N LYS A 429 -3.96 9.22 34.28
CA LYS A 429 -3.54 10.62 34.43
C LYS A 429 -3.42 11.25 33.05
N ILE A 430 -4.34 12.14 32.69
CA ILE A 430 -4.27 12.89 31.44
C ILE A 430 -3.87 14.34 31.73
N ARG A 431 -3.07 14.92 30.85
CA ARG A 431 -2.52 16.28 31.00
C ARG A 431 -3.66 17.32 31.03
N PRO A 432 -3.63 18.27 31.98
CA PRO A 432 -4.61 19.35 32.04
C PRO A 432 -4.45 20.33 30.86
N MET A 433 -5.51 21.10 30.60
CA MET A 433 -5.54 22.13 29.56
C MET A 433 -4.37 23.11 29.72
N PRO A 434 -3.60 23.38 28.64
CA PRO A 434 -2.59 24.43 28.67
C PRO A 434 -3.19 25.81 28.97
N SER A 435 -2.55 26.57 29.86
CA SER A 435 -2.96 27.94 30.21
C SER A 435 -2.99 28.88 28.99
N ILE A 436 -2.14 28.60 28.00
CA ILE A 436 -2.02 29.32 26.72
C ILE A 436 -3.35 29.43 25.97
N LEU A 437 -4.20 28.39 26.06
CA LEU A 437 -5.45 28.26 25.30
C LEU A 437 -6.68 28.65 26.11
N ARG A 438 -6.50 29.07 27.38
CA ARG A 438 -7.61 29.30 28.32
C ARG A 438 -8.49 30.48 27.91
N SER A 439 -7.90 31.54 27.35
CA SER A 439 -8.62 32.71 26.82
C SER A 439 -9.61 32.31 25.73
N GLN A 440 -9.12 31.63 24.69
CA GLN A 440 -9.92 31.16 23.55
C GLN A 440 -11.01 30.17 24.00
N LEU A 441 -10.68 29.20 24.87
CA LEU A 441 -11.68 28.24 25.36
C LEU A 441 -12.77 28.91 26.20
N THR A 442 -12.42 29.88 27.04
CA THR A 442 -13.40 30.62 27.86
C THR A 442 -14.35 31.41 26.97
N PHE A 443 -13.83 32.04 25.91
CA PHE A 443 -14.64 32.71 24.90
C PHE A 443 -15.60 31.74 24.20
N LEU A 444 -15.13 30.58 23.74
CA LEU A 444 -15.96 29.58 23.07
C LEU A 444 -17.06 29.02 23.98
N ASN A 445 -16.76 28.74 25.24
CA ASN A 445 -17.77 28.29 26.21
C ASN A 445 -18.82 29.37 26.49
N GLY A 446 -18.41 30.64 26.61
CA GLY A 446 -19.34 31.77 26.76
C GLY A 446 -20.25 31.92 25.53
N ALA A 447 -19.70 31.79 24.34
CA ALA A 447 -20.46 31.83 23.10
C ALA A 447 -21.43 30.63 22.98
N LEU A 448 -21.02 29.43 23.38
CA LEU A 448 -21.88 28.24 23.37
C LEU A 448 -23.14 28.43 24.23
N LEU A 449 -23.03 29.08 25.38
CA LEU A 449 -24.18 29.39 26.24
C LEU A 449 -25.19 30.29 25.53
N GLN A 450 -24.73 31.24 24.72
CA GLN A 450 -25.62 32.13 23.96
C GLN A 450 -26.47 31.37 22.92
N TYR A 451 -25.88 30.39 22.21
CA TYR A 451 -26.61 29.58 21.23
C TYR A 451 -27.51 28.53 21.88
N THR A 452 -27.09 27.94 23.00
CA THR A 452 -27.87 26.89 23.69
C THR A 452 -29.03 27.44 24.51
N GLN A 453 -28.91 28.66 25.03
CA GLN A 453 -29.97 29.33 25.81
C GLN A 453 -30.87 30.25 24.96
N GLY A 454 -30.70 30.26 23.62
CA GLY A 454 -31.57 31.00 22.70
C GLY A 454 -31.51 32.53 22.84
N GLN A 455 -30.42 33.08 23.39
CA GLN A 455 -30.30 34.52 23.68
C GLN A 455 -29.89 35.37 22.48
N LYS A 456 -29.39 34.78 21.38
CA LYS A 456 -29.28 35.47 20.10
C LYS A 456 -30.63 35.41 19.38
N THR A 457 -31.19 36.58 19.02
CA THR A 457 -32.25 36.67 18.01
C THR A 457 -31.77 35.97 16.72
N PRO A 458 -32.64 35.25 15.99
CA PRO A 458 -32.30 34.69 14.68
C PRO A 458 -32.07 35.82 13.67
N GLY A 459 -30.87 36.40 13.70
CA GLY A 459 -30.37 37.33 12.71
C GLY A 459 -29.83 36.57 11.50
N PRO A 460 -29.82 37.19 10.31
CA PRO A 460 -29.65 36.51 9.01
C PRO A 460 -28.19 36.13 8.69
N VAL A 461 -27.29 36.04 9.67
CA VAL A 461 -25.86 35.82 9.36
C VAL A 461 -25.55 34.33 9.39
N ILE A 462 -25.82 33.66 8.26
CA ILE A 462 -25.45 32.27 7.96
C ILE A 462 -23.90 32.12 7.86
N CYS A 463 -23.18 33.24 7.67
CA CYS A 463 -21.72 33.33 7.57
C CYS A 463 -21.06 33.70 8.90
N ASP A 464 -21.25 32.89 9.93
CA ASP A 464 -20.62 33.11 11.24
C ASP A 464 -19.47 32.12 11.46
N PHE A 465 -18.23 32.55 11.21
CA PHE A 465 -17.04 31.73 11.48
C PHE A 465 -16.89 31.39 12.97
N GLN A 466 -17.52 32.16 13.87
CA GLN A 466 -17.63 31.81 15.29
C GLN A 466 -18.46 30.54 15.46
N LEU A 467 -19.61 30.45 14.79
CA LEU A 467 -20.47 29.27 14.79
C LEU A 467 -19.76 28.06 14.19
N ALA A 468 -19.02 28.23 13.09
CA ALA A 468 -18.19 27.17 12.51
C ALA A 468 -17.19 26.61 13.54
N THR A 469 -16.52 27.51 14.26
CA THR A 469 -15.55 27.16 15.30
C THR A 469 -16.21 26.43 16.47
N LEU A 470 -17.40 26.86 16.91
CA LEU A 470 -18.17 26.18 17.95
C LEU A 470 -18.55 24.76 17.52
N CYS A 471 -19.08 24.59 16.31
CA CYS A 471 -19.42 23.28 15.78
C CYS A 471 -18.18 22.37 15.71
N ASN A 472 -17.02 22.90 15.34
CA ASN A 472 -15.76 22.14 15.28
C ASN A 472 -15.23 21.75 16.65
N ALA A 473 -15.23 22.67 17.62
CA ALA A 473 -14.73 22.44 18.97
C ALA A 473 -15.60 21.43 19.74
N PHE A 474 -16.92 21.49 19.53
CA PHE A 474 -17.87 20.70 20.29
C PHE A 474 -18.44 19.52 19.49
N SER A 475 -17.90 19.14 18.33
CA SER A 475 -18.50 18.11 17.46
C SER A 475 -18.71 16.73 18.10
N SER A 476 -17.93 16.36 19.12
CA SER A 476 -18.13 15.13 19.89
C SER A 476 -19.05 15.31 21.11
N ASN A 477 -19.61 16.50 21.32
CA ASN A 477 -20.50 16.82 22.42
C ASN A 477 -21.97 16.49 22.10
N GLU A 478 -22.43 15.32 22.56
CA GLU A 478 -23.80 14.82 22.41
C GLU A 478 -24.90 15.80 22.84
N LYS A 479 -24.66 16.70 23.81
CA LYS A 479 -25.66 17.67 24.27
C LYS A 479 -25.64 18.97 23.47
N ALA A 480 -24.45 19.49 23.18
CA ALA A 480 -24.29 20.79 22.54
C ALA A 480 -24.49 20.74 21.02
N MET A 481 -24.07 19.65 20.37
CA MET A 481 -24.08 19.58 18.91
C MET A 481 -25.47 19.58 18.27
N PRO A 482 -26.46 18.82 18.78
CA PRO A 482 -27.81 18.89 18.23
C PRO A 482 -28.38 20.32 18.27
N ALA A 483 -28.09 21.10 19.33
CA ALA A 483 -28.54 22.48 19.43
C ALA A 483 -27.88 23.38 18.36
N LEU A 484 -26.56 23.28 18.18
CA LEU A 484 -25.83 24.04 17.17
C LEU A 484 -26.26 23.68 15.74
N LEU A 485 -26.44 22.39 15.46
CA LEU A 485 -26.89 21.95 14.14
C LEU A 485 -28.35 22.32 13.90
N ASN A 486 -29.22 22.27 14.90
CA ASN A 486 -30.60 22.74 14.79
C ASN A 486 -30.64 24.23 14.44
N TYR A 487 -29.83 25.06 15.12
CA TYR A 487 -29.68 26.47 14.78
C TYR A 487 -29.28 26.67 13.30
N LEU A 488 -28.29 25.92 12.82
CA LEU A 488 -27.89 25.94 11.41
C LEU A 488 -29.03 25.53 10.48
N THR A 489 -29.70 24.40 10.74
CA THR A 489 -30.76 23.90 9.83
C THR A 489 -32.05 24.69 9.88
N ASP A 490 -32.42 25.23 11.04
CA ASP A 490 -33.65 25.99 11.21
C ASP A 490 -33.51 27.37 10.57
N SER A 491 -32.29 27.95 10.58
CA SER A 491 -31.98 29.15 9.80
C SER A 491 -32.19 28.92 8.29
N MET A 492 -31.86 27.73 7.77
CA MET A 492 -32.05 27.39 6.35
C MET A 492 -33.50 27.10 5.99
N MET A 493 -34.30 26.52 6.90
CA MET A 493 -35.67 26.11 6.60
C MET A 493 -36.68 27.25 6.73
N ASN A 494 -36.46 28.20 7.64
CA ASN A 494 -37.35 29.32 7.99
C ASN A 494 -38.86 28.97 7.84
N VAL A 495 -39.32 28.04 8.68
CA VAL A 495 -40.63 27.34 8.58
C VAL A 495 -41.82 28.29 8.52
N ASN A 496 -41.65 29.53 8.97
CA ASN A 496 -42.71 30.53 9.08
C ASN A 496 -43.03 31.26 7.75
N MET A 497 -42.16 31.19 6.74
CA MET A 497 -42.39 31.83 5.44
C MET A 497 -42.51 30.80 4.31
N GLN A 498 -43.66 30.77 3.65
CA GLN A 498 -43.93 29.89 2.51
C GLN A 498 -44.28 30.70 1.26
N THR A 499 -43.77 30.25 0.12
CA THR A 499 -44.11 30.77 -1.21
C THR A 499 -44.60 29.67 -2.11
N LYS A 500 -45.50 30.01 -3.04
CA LYS A 500 -45.98 29.07 -4.05
C LYS A 500 -45.04 29.09 -5.25
N LEU A 501 -44.51 27.92 -5.59
CA LEU A 501 -43.81 27.69 -6.86
C LEU A 501 -44.80 27.74 -8.03
N PRO A 502 -44.31 27.92 -9.28
CA PRO A 502 -45.14 27.76 -10.47
C PRO A 502 -45.88 26.41 -10.40
N HIS A 503 -47.19 26.40 -10.69
CA HIS A 503 -48.11 25.24 -10.56
C HIS A 503 -48.66 24.95 -9.14
N GLY A 504 -48.46 25.84 -8.17
CA GLY A 504 -49.23 25.84 -6.92
C GLY A 504 -48.65 25.00 -5.76
N VAL A 505 -47.46 24.42 -5.92
CA VAL A 505 -46.75 23.71 -4.84
C VAL A 505 -46.20 24.74 -3.83
N ALA A 506 -46.55 24.61 -2.55
CA ALA A 506 -45.99 25.45 -1.50
C ALA A 506 -44.55 25.03 -1.20
N CYS A 507 -43.65 25.98 -0.98
CA CYS A 507 -42.23 25.78 -0.70
C CYS A 507 -41.78 26.77 0.38
N TYR A 508 -40.85 26.37 1.24
CA TYR A 508 -40.27 27.29 2.23
C TYR A 508 -39.39 28.36 1.56
N LEU A 509 -39.56 29.63 1.95
CA LEU A 509 -39.04 30.79 1.20
C LEU A 509 -37.52 30.91 1.20
N ASN A 510 -36.79 30.41 2.21
CA ASN A 510 -35.38 30.78 2.35
C ASN A 510 -34.54 30.34 1.14
N THR A 511 -33.92 31.32 0.48
CA THR A 511 -33.14 31.18 -0.74
C THR A 511 -31.64 31.28 -0.52
N GLU A 512 -31.17 31.68 0.67
CA GLU A 512 -29.74 31.87 0.95
C GLU A 512 -29.11 30.56 1.48
N PRO A 513 -28.36 29.80 0.64
CA PRO A 513 -27.65 28.62 1.10
C PRO A 513 -26.40 28.98 1.91
N MET A 514 -25.87 28.01 2.65
CA MET A 514 -24.56 28.16 3.30
C MET A 514 -23.47 28.40 2.26
N SER A 515 -22.61 29.39 2.50
CA SER A 515 -21.48 29.68 1.62
C SER A 515 -20.49 28.51 1.58
N VAL A 516 -19.78 28.36 0.45
CA VAL A 516 -18.74 27.34 0.29
C VAL A 516 -17.60 27.57 1.29
N GLU A 517 -17.23 28.83 1.53
CA GLU A 517 -16.20 29.20 2.50
C GLU A 517 -16.55 28.78 3.93
N MET A 518 -17.83 28.91 4.32
CA MET A 518 -18.31 28.42 5.61
C MET A 518 -18.23 26.89 5.69
N LEU A 519 -18.65 26.18 4.62
CA LEU A 519 -18.54 24.72 4.55
C LEU A 519 -17.08 24.26 4.62
N ASP A 520 -16.15 24.95 3.96
CA ASP A 520 -14.71 24.65 4.00
C ASP A 520 -14.11 24.82 5.41
N CYS A 521 -14.67 25.73 6.21
CA CYS A 521 -14.31 25.93 7.61
C CYS A 521 -14.87 24.86 8.55
N LEU A 522 -15.81 24.01 8.11
CA LEU A 522 -16.32 22.92 8.94
C LEU A 522 -15.35 21.73 8.90
N SER A 523 -15.13 21.11 10.05
CA SER A 523 -14.40 19.85 10.12
C SER A 523 -15.17 18.73 9.40
N VAL A 524 -14.46 17.71 8.92
CA VAL A 524 -15.04 16.52 8.27
C VAL A 524 -16.10 15.88 9.16
N HIS A 525 -15.85 15.80 10.48
CA HIS A 525 -16.81 15.30 11.44
C HIS A 525 -18.07 16.18 11.52
N THR A 526 -17.90 17.50 11.59
CA THR A 526 -19.02 18.45 11.59
C THR A 526 -19.84 18.38 10.31
N LYS A 527 -19.19 18.34 9.13
CA LYS A 527 -19.85 18.18 7.83
C LYS A 527 -20.64 16.87 7.77
N MET A 528 -20.07 15.77 8.25
CA MET A 528 -20.74 14.47 8.34
C MET A 528 -22.03 14.55 9.19
N LEU A 529 -21.97 15.19 10.35
CA LEU A 529 -23.14 15.39 11.22
C LEU A 529 -24.18 16.33 10.58
N LEU A 530 -23.73 17.38 9.89
CA LEU A 530 -24.60 18.29 9.16
C LEU A 530 -25.36 17.55 8.05
N ILE A 531 -24.66 16.76 7.21
CA ILE A 531 -25.29 15.96 6.15
C ILE A 531 -26.32 14.99 6.74
N LYS A 532 -25.97 14.30 7.84
CA LYS A 532 -26.90 13.41 8.55
C LYS A 532 -28.15 14.14 9.01
N GLN A 533 -28.01 15.35 9.54
CA GLN A 533 -29.14 16.15 10.02
C GLN A 533 -30.01 16.68 8.87
N LEU A 534 -29.39 17.16 7.78
CA LEU A 534 -30.11 17.60 6.58
C LEU A 534 -30.93 16.44 6.01
N PHE A 535 -30.32 15.26 5.87
CA PHE A 535 -31.03 14.06 5.44
C PHE A 535 -32.18 13.69 6.39
N GLY A 536 -31.97 13.70 7.70
CA GLY A 536 -33.03 13.41 8.68
C GLY A 536 -34.23 14.36 8.59
N LYS A 537 -34.00 15.65 8.27
CA LYS A 537 -35.08 16.63 8.04
C LYS A 537 -35.85 16.32 6.74
N MET A 538 -35.16 15.87 5.69
CA MET A 538 -35.79 15.44 4.43
C MET A 538 -36.64 14.18 4.64
N GLU A 539 -36.10 13.19 5.35
CA GLU A 539 -36.82 11.95 5.69
C GLU A 539 -38.06 12.23 6.54
N ALA A 540 -37.96 13.12 7.53
CA ALA A 540 -39.09 13.53 8.35
C ALA A 540 -40.20 14.22 7.54
N GLN A 541 -39.88 14.92 6.44
CA GLN A 541 -40.89 15.48 5.55
C GLN A 541 -41.56 14.41 4.67
N VAL A 542 -40.78 13.44 4.19
CA VAL A 542 -41.26 12.29 3.43
C VAL A 542 -42.24 11.45 4.26
N GLN A 543 -41.88 11.16 5.52
CA GLN A 543 -42.75 10.41 6.44
C GLN A 543 -44.07 11.14 6.74
N LYS A 544 -44.07 12.48 6.73
CA LYS A 544 -45.28 13.30 6.91
C LYS A 544 -46.15 13.39 5.66
N GLN A 545 -45.74 12.80 4.52
CA GLN A 545 -46.39 12.94 3.20
C GLN A 545 -46.72 14.40 2.86
N SER A 546 -45.83 15.32 3.26
CA SER A 546 -46.08 16.74 3.05
C SER A 546 -46.04 17.06 1.56
N GLN A 547 -47.03 17.80 1.08
CA GLN A 547 -47.05 18.37 -0.27
C GLN A 547 -46.21 19.66 -0.37
N VAL A 548 -45.56 20.07 0.73
CA VAL A 548 -44.69 21.24 0.78
C VAL A 548 -43.28 20.84 0.34
N ALA A 549 -42.75 21.52 -0.67
CA ALA A 549 -41.38 21.33 -1.13
C ALA A 549 -40.35 21.85 -0.12
N LEU A 550 -39.19 21.21 -0.10
CA LEU A 550 -38.03 21.62 0.71
C LEU A 550 -37.56 23.03 0.35
N SER A 551 -36.97 23.75 1.32
CA SER A 551 -36.36 25.07 1.07
C SER A 551 -35.22 24.97 0.05
N PRO A 552 -35.12 25.89 -0.92
CA PRO A 552 -34.00 25.95 -1.85
C PRO A 552 -32.63 26.06 -1.17
N ALA A 553 -32.53 26.84 -0.08
CA ALA A 553 -31.30 26.98 0.69
C ALA A 553 -30.83 25.65 1.29
N LEU A 554 -31.76 24.82 1.79
CA LEU A 554 -31.45 23.50 2.34
C LEU A 554 -30.91 22.57 1.26
N ILE A 555 -31.58 22.51 0.11
CA ILE A 555 -31.22 21.61 -0.99
C ILE A 555 -29.86 21.99 -1.58
N GLU A 556 -29.62 23.28 -1.78
CA GLU A 556 -28.38 23.81 -2.31
C GLU A 556 -27.21 23.66 -1.31
N THR A 557 -27.47 23.77 0.00
CA THR A 557 -26.46 23.47 1.02
C THR A 557 -26.14 21.97 1.06
N PHE A 558 -27.16 21.12 0.95
CA PHE A 558 -26.98 19.66 0.87
C PHE A 558 -26.19 19.26 -0.37
N SER A 559 -26.49 19.84 -1.53
CA SER A 559 -25.77 19.55 -2.78
C SER A 559 -24.29 19.95 -2.70
N ARG A 560 -23.97 21.12 -2.13
CA ARG A 560 -22.58 21.55 -1.88
C ARG A 560 -21.84 20.61 -0.91
N ALA A 561 -22.51 20.18 0.16
CA ALA A 561 -21.93 19.27 1.14
C ALA A 561 -21.62 17.87 0.56
N LEU A 562 -22.37 17.42 -0.45
CA LEU A 562 -22.11 16.15 -1.14
C LEU A 562 -20.85 16.16 -2.02
N VAL A 563 -20.34 17.33 -2.42
CA VAL A 563 -19.17 17.43 -3.31
C VAL A 563 -17.85 17.03 -2.64
N TYR A 564 -17.78 17.08 -1.30
CA TYR A 564 -16.57 16.78 -0.54
C TYR A 564 -16.19 15.30 -0.59
N THR A 565 -15.05 15.02 -1.23
CA THR A 565 -14.56 13.64 -1.44
C THR A 565 -14.14 12.94 -0.15
N GLU A 566 -13.72 13.69 0.87
CA GLU A 566 -13.36 13.15 2.18
C GLU A 566 -14.54 12.48 2.93
N ILE A 567 -15.79 12.82 2.58
CA ILE A 567 -17.01 12.28 3.22
C ILE A 567 -17.69 11.24 2.33
N GLU A 568 -17.20 11.03 1.12
CA GLU A 568 -17.82 10.18 0.10
C GLU A 568 -18.22 8.79 0.62
N GLN A 569 -17.36 8.17 1.45
CA GLN A 569 -17.53 6.78 1.88
C GLN A 569 -18.45 6.55 3.07
N THR A 570 -18.63 7.53 3.95
CA THR A 570 -19.39 7.37 5.20
C THR A 570 -20.81 7.91 5.08
N PHE A 571 -20.98 9.17 4.69
CA PHE A 571 -22.29 9.82 4.60
C PHE A 571 -22.46 10.72 3.36
N GLY A 572 -21.51 10.74 2.43
CA GLY A 572 -21.55 11.54 1.20
C GLY A 572 -22.32 10.88 0.05
N ILE A 573 -21.81 11.04 -1.18
CA ILE A 573 -22.47 10.59 -2.43
C ILE A 573 -22.81 9.09 -2.41
N LYS A 574 -21.96 8.23 -1.84
CA LYS A 574 -22.23 6.79 -1.77
C LYS A 574 -23.51 6.47 -1.02
N THR A 575 -23.67 7.08 0.17
CA THR A 575 -24.85 6.90 1.02
C THR A 575 -26.08 7.56 0.40
N PHE A 576 -25.89 8.71 -0.27
CA PHE A 576 -26.94 9.34 -1.05
C PHE A 576 -27.51 8.42 -2.13
N VAL A 577 -26.66 7.89 -3.00
CA VAL A 577 -27.08 7.04 -4.12
C VAL A 577 -27.53 5.65 -3.68
N SER A 578 -26.93 5.10 -2.62
CA SER A 578 -27.18 3.72 -2.20
C SER A 578 -28.34 3.56 -1.22
N ASN A 579 -28.59 4.56 -0.36
CA ASN A 579 -29.53 4.43 0.75
C ASN A 579 -30.61 5.52 0.69
N ILE A 580 -30.21 6.79 0.58
CA ILE A 580 -31.14 7.93 0.64
C ILE A 580 -32.08 7.93 -0.55
N LEU A 581 -31.54 7.88 -1.77
CA LEU A 581 -32.34 7.94 -2.99
C LEU A 581 -33.31 6.74 -3.09
N PRO A 582 -32.89 5.48 -2.92
CA PRO A 582 -33.82 4.35 -2.94
C PRO A 582 -34.89 4.42 -1.85
N SER A 583 -34.53 4.83 -0.62
CA SER A 583 -35.49 4.98 0.48
C SER A 583 -36.57 6.00 0.16
N ILE A 584 -36.20 7.15 -0.42
CA ILE A 584 -37.17 8.20 -0.76
C ILE A 584 -37.99 7.80 -1.99
N VAL A 585 -37.40 7.14 -2.98
CA VAL A 585 -38.13 6.64 -4.15
C VAL A 585 -39.23 5.64 -3.72
N SER A 586 -38.92 4.74 -2.79
CA SER A 586 -39.89 3.77 -2.26
C SER A 586 -41.10 4.41 -1.55
N SER A 587 -40.92 5.61 -0.98
CA SER A 587 -41.98 6.35 -0.29
C SER A 587 -43.00 7.02 -1.23
N LYS A 588 -42.72 7.05 -2.54
CA LYS A 588 -43.54 7.69 -3.59
C LYS A 588 -43.85 9.18 -3.38
N CYS A 589 -43.04 9.90 -2.59
CA CYS A 589 -43.16 11.35 -2.42
C CYS A 589 -42.59 12.12 -3.63
N LEU A 590 -43.43 12.31 -4.66
CA LEU A 590 -43.05 12.92 -5.95
C LEU A 590 -42.30 14.26 -5.86
N PRO A 591 -42.71 15.24 -5.03
CA PRO A 591 -42.01 16.53 -4.96
C PRO A 591 -40.55 16.39 -4.49
N VAL A 592 -40.30 15.56 -3.48
CA VAL A 592 -38.96 15.34 -2.93
C VAL A 592 -38.10 14.54 -3.90
N ILE A 593 -38.67 13.54 -4.57
CA ILE A 593 -37.98 12.77 -5.61
C ILE A 593 -37.52 13.71 -6.73
N HIS A 594 -38.42 14.54 -7.25
CA HIS A 594 -38.10 15.50 -8.33
C HIS A 594 -36.94 16.42 -7.94
N THR A 595 -36.96 16.98 -6.73
CA THR A 595 -35.88 17.84 -6.26
C THR A 595 -34.55 17.10 -6.13
N LEU A 596 -34.55 15.85 -5.66
CA LEU A 596 -33.33 15.05 -5.54
C LEU A 596 -32.72 14.68 -6.89
N LEU A 597 -33.55 14.43 -7.89
CA LEU A 597 -33.09 14.19 -9.25
C LEU A 597 -32.52 15.47 -9.88
N GLU A 598 -33.14 16.62 -9.62
CA GLU A 598 -32.60 17.92 -10.04
C GLU A 598 -31.21 18.18 -9.42
N VAL A 599 -31.03 17.86 -8.14
CA VAL A 599 -29.70 17.92 -7.49
C VAL A 599 -28.70 17.00 -8.19
N ALA A 600 -29.09 15.76 -8.47
CA ALA A 600 -28.22 14.78 -9.12
C ALA A 600 -27.79 15.20 -10.53
N ILE A 601 -28.68 15.84 -11.29
CA ILE A 601 -28.44 16.25 -12.68
C ILE A 601 -27.67 17.58 -12.76
N TYR A 602 -28.11 18.60 -12.01
CA TYR A 602 -27.65 19.98 -12.20
C TYR A 602 -26.62 20.46 -11.18
N ARG A 603 -26.38 19.73 -10.09
CA ARG A 603 -25.47 20.17 -9.00
C ARG A 603 -24.29 19.24 -8.77
N LEU A 604 -24.45 17.94 -9.03
CA LEU A 604 -23.38 16.95 -8.80
C LEU A 604 -22.51 16.75 -10.04
N ILE A 605 -21.55 17.66 -10.26
CA ILE A 605 -20.66 17.66 -11.44
C ILE A 605 -19.70 16.46 -11.42
N HIS A 606 -19.04 16.19 -10.28
CA HIS A 606 -17.98 15.18 -10.14
C HIS A 606 -18.47 13.86 -9.53
N MET A 607 -19.53 13.25 -10.10
CA MET A 607 -19.91 11.87 -9.75
C MET A 607 -19.11 10.84 -10.55
N GLN A 608 -18.55 9.84 -9.86
CA GLN A 608 -17.92 8.69 -10.48
C GLN A 608 -18.92 7.92 -11.36
N PRO A 609 -18.46 7.29 -12.47
CA PRO A 609 -19.34 6.62 -13.43
C PRO A 609 -20.25 5.55 -12.81
N HIS A 610 -19.76 4.79 -11.82
CA HIS A 610 -20.55 3.73 -11.20
C HIS A 610 -21.71 4.25 -10.34
N TYR A 611 -21.58 5.43 -9.71
CA TYR A 611 -22.70 6.08 -9.03
C TYR A 611 -23.75 6.56 -10.01
N ARG A 612 -23.32 7.14 -11.15
CA ARG A 612 -24.24 7.55 -12.23
C ARG A 612 -25.04 6.36 -12.77
N MET A 613 -24.36 5.23 -13.00
CA MET A 613 -25.03 3.97 -13.41
C MET A 613 -26.01 3.46 -12.35
N LYS A 614 -25.70 3.61 -11.06
CA LYS A 614 -26.58 3.19 -9.97
C LYS A 614 -27.83 4.06 -9.86
N ILE A 615 -27.70 5.38 -10.03
CA ILE A 615 -28.85 6.30 -10.13
C ILE A 615 -29.71 5.91 -11.34
N LEU A 616 -29.09 5.68 -12.50
CA LEU A 616 -29.78 5.26 -13.72
C LEU A 616 -30.57 3.95 -13.50
N SER A 617 -29.95 2.93 -12.88
CA SER A 617 -30.63 1.68 -12.55
C SER A 617 -31.82 1.90 -11.62
N CYS A 618 -31.65 2.67 -10.55
CA CYS A 618 -32.71 2.99 -9.60
C CYS A 618 -33.88 3.72 -10.27
N LEU A 619 -33.60 4.58 -11.26
CA LEU A 619 -34.62 5.27 -12.05
C LEU A 619 -35.33 4.32 -13.01
N LEU A 620 -34.59 3.49 -13.74
CA LEU A 620 -35.14 2.55 -14.72
C LEU A 620 -36.08 1.53 -14.07
N ASP A 621 -35.74 1.02 -12.87
CA ASP A 621 -36.57 0.05 -12.16
C ASP A 621 -37.93 0.62 -11.70
N GLU A 622 -38.01 1.93 -11.44
CA GLU A 622 -39.19 2.58 -10.85
C GLU A 622 -39.96 3.48 -11.84
N LEU A 623 -39.34 3.94 -12.94
CA LEU A 623 -40.02 4.70 -14.00
C LEU A 623 -41.15 3.88 -14.66
N VAL A 624 -41.06 2.55 -14.66
CA VAL A 624 -42.13 1.64 -15.11
C VAL A 624 -43.41 1.80 -14.25
N ASN A 625 -43.30 2.32 -13.02
CA ASN A 625 -44.41 2.41 -12.07
C ASN A 625 -45.04 3.81 -11.95
N PHE A 626 -44.43 4.86 -12.50
CA PHE A 626 -44.95 6.23 -12.39
C PHE A 626 -45.70 6.65 -13.66
N ASN A 627 -46.96 7.09 -13.52
CA ASN A 627 -47.83 7.57 -14.62
C ASN A 627 -48.04 9.11 -14.58
N HIS A 628 -47.02 9.89 -14.23
CA HIS A 628 -47.13 11.36 -14.16
C HIS A 628 -46.28 12.03 -15.24
N ASN A 629 -46.92 12.81 -16.12
CA ASN A 629 -46.29 13.49 -17.26
C ASN A 629 -45.07 14.36 -16.89
N HIS A 630 -45.02 14.94 -15.69
CA HIS A 630 -43.88 15.75 -15.25
C HIS A 630 -42.61 14.95 -14.92
N MET A 631 -42.71 13.67 -14.56
CA MET A 631 -41.54 12.80 -14.35
C MET A 631 -40.97 12.24 -15.66
N TYR A 632 -41.74 12.27 -16.76
CA TYR A 632 -41.30 11.76 -18.07
C TYR A 632 -40.60 12.79 -18.95
N ILE A 633 -40.78 14.09 -18.69
CA ILE A 633 -40.40 15.17 -19.63
C ILE A 633 -39.03 15.79 -19.30
N ARG A 634 -38.42 15.48 -18.15
CA ARG A 634 -37.09 15.95 -17.71
C ARG A 634 -36.30 14.81 -17.12
#